data_AF-A0A7L9S3J7-F1
#
_entry.id   AF-A0A7L9S3J7-F1
#
_cell.length_a   1.000
_cell.length_b   1.000
_cell.length_c   1.000
_cell.angle_alpha   90.00
_cell.angle_beta   90.00
_cell.angle_gamma   90.00
#
_symmetry.space_group_name_H-M   'P 1'
#
loop_
_entity.id
_entity.type
_entity.pdbx_description
1 polymer ?
#
loop_
_entity_poly.entity_id
_entity_poly.type
_entity_poly.pdbx_seq_one_letter_code
_entity_poly.pdbx_strand_id
1 'polypeptide(L)'
;MKTEMVRARVSSELKHESEAILSELGMSMSDAIRIFLSQVKLRHEFPVELKVPNQDTLKAMEAPVTEDVYDSTDDLFNDILGSSSAKD
;
A
#
# COMPACT_ATOMS: atom_id res chain seq x y z
N MET A 1 17.34 -13.54 21.64
CA MET A 1 16.95 -12.94 20.33
C MET A 1 17.67 -11.61 20.18
N LYS A 2 18.19 -11.30 18.99
CA LYS A 2 18.71 -9.96 18.70
C LYS A 2 17.55 -9.01 18.46
N THR A 3 17.58 -7.83 19.07
CA THR A 3 16.58 -6.78 18.89
C THR A 3 17.16 -5.68 18.01
N GLU A 4 16.42 -5.26 17.00
CA GLU A 4 16.77 -4.12 16.14
C GLU A 4 15.86 -2.93 16.46
N MET A 5 16.38 -1.71 16.27
CA MET A 5 15.64 -0.49 16.57
C MET A 5 15.09 0.16 15.30
N VAL A 6 13.78 0.40 15.28
CA VAL A 6 13.13 1.18 14.23
C VAL A 6 13.12 2.66 14.63
N ARG A 7 13.64 3.54 13.76
CA ARG A 7 13.64 4.99 13.95
C ARG A 7 12.95 5.66 12.78
N ALA A 8 11.95 6.50 13.07
CA ALA A 8 11.24 7.29 12.08
C ALA A 8 11.18 8.76 12.55
N ARG A 9 11.28 9.70 11.61
CA ARG A 9 11.07 11.12 11.90
C ARG A 9 9.59 11.44 11.71
N VAL A 10 9.01 12.09 12.71
CA VAL A 10 7.61 12.54 12.73
C VAL A 10 7.55 13.94 13.34
N SER A 11 6.49 14.69 13.06
CA SER A 11 6.26 15.97 13.76
C SER A 11 5.98 15.72 15.24
N SER A 12 6.29 16.72 16.08
CA SER A 12 6.02 16.63 17.53
C SER A 12 4.53 16.47 17.80
N GLU A 13 3.70 17.21 17.06
CA GLU A 13 2.24 17.15 17.11
C GLU A 13 1.73 15.73 16.82
N LEU A 14 2.12 15.14 15.68
CA LEU A 14 1.70 13.79 15.31
C LEU A 14 2.09 12.75 16.37
N LYS A 15 3.30 12.88 16.94
CA LYS A 15 3.76 11.97 18.00
C LYS A 15 2.88 12.09 19.24
N HIS A 16 2.65 13.30 19.73
CA HIS A 16 1.92 13.53 20.98
C HIS A 16 0.45 13.14 20.87
N GLU A 17 -0.23 13.52 19.79
CA GLU A 17 -1.63 13.19 19.57
C GLU A 17 -1.82 11.67 19.44
N SER A 18 -0.98 11.03 18.64
CA SER A 18 -1.03 9.57 18.47
C SER A 18 -0.76 8.84 19.79
N GLU A 19 0.20 9.30 20.59
CA GLU A 19 0.53 8.67 21.88
C GLU A 19 -0.61 8.78 22.90
N ALA A 20 -1.31 9.92 22.94
CA ALA A 20 -2.50 10.09 23.78
C ALA A 20 -3.63 9.11 23.38
N ILE A 21 -3.95 9.05 22.09
CA ILE A 21 -4.99 8.14 21.56
C ILE A 21 -4.63 6.68 21.83
N LEU A 22 -3.38 6.27 21.57
CA LEU A 22 -2.93 4.90 21.81
C LEU A 22 -2.97 4.55 23.31
N SER A 23 -2.65 5.49 24.20
CA SER A 23 -2.73 5.28 25.65
C SER A 23 -4.16 5.07 26.13
N GLU A 24 -5.14 5.78 25.54
CA GLU A 24 -6.56 5.54 25.83
C GLU A 24 -6.99 4.12 25.44
N LEU A 25 -6.36 3.56 24.39
CA LEU A 25 -6.53 2.17 23.96
C LEU A 25 -5.67 1.17 24.75
N GLY A 26 -4.92 1.63 25.76
CA GLY A 26 -4.07 0.77 26.59
C GLY A 26 -2.81 0.26 25.89
N MET A 27 -2.31 0.96 24.87
CA MET A 27 -1.09 0.57 24.14
C MET A 27 -0.06 1.68 24.06
N SER A 28 1.22 1.30 24.04
CA SER A 28 2.31 2.24 23.76
C SER A 28 2.52 2.43 22.26
N MET A 29 3.23 3.50 21.88
CA MET A 29 3.72 3.69 20.51
C MET A 29 4.52 2.47 20.01
N SER A 30 5.30 1.85 20.90
CA SER A 30 6.10 0.67 20.54
C SER A 30 5.23 -0.55 20.27
N ASP A 31 4.11 -0.71 20.98
CA ASP A 31 3.15 -1.79 20.72
C ASP A 31 2.50 -1.61 19.35
N ALA A 32 2.06 -0.39 19.03
CA ALA A 32 1.47 -0.07 17.73
C ALA A 32 2.45 -0.37 16.57
N ILE A 33 3.71 0.05 16.69
CA ILE A 33 4.75 -0.23 15.66
C ILE A 33 5.00 -1.74 15.55
N ARG A 34 5.06 -2.48 16.66
CA ARG A 34 5.21 -3.94 16.64
C ARG A 34 4.04 -4.62 15.94
N ILE A 35 2.81 -4.20 16.22
CA ILE A 35 1.60 -4.74 15.58
C ILE A 35 1.63 -4.45 14.08
N PHE A 36 1.94 -3.21 13.68
CA PHE A 36 2.06 -2.81 12.28
C PHE A 36 3.04 -3.71 11.52
N LEU A 37 4.27 -3.86 12.01
CA LEU A 37 5.29 -4.69 11.36
C LEU A 37 4.91 -6.18 11.36
N SER A 38 4.22 -6.64 12.40
CA SER A 38 3.72 -8.02 12.46
C SER A 38 2.65 -8.27 11.40
N GLN A 39 1.75 -7.30 11.16
CA GLN A 39 0.75 -7.42 10.10
C GLN A 39 1.37 -7.40 8.71
N VAL A 40 2.37 -6.52 8.46
CA VAL A 40 3.13 -6.52 7.19
C VAL A 40 3.75 -7.89 6.94
N LYS A 41 4.45 -8.44 7.94
CA LYS A 41 5.10 -9.75 7.84
C LYS A 41 4.09 -10.88 7.62
N LEU A 42 2.94 -10.84 8.30
CA LEU A 42 1.95 -11.91 8.25
C LEU A 42 1.21 -11.95 6.92
N ARG A 43 0.86 -10.78 6.38
CA ARG A 43 -0.05 -10.65 5.24
C ARG A 43 0.64 -10.38 3.91
N HIS A 44 1.93 -10.02 3.95
CA HIS A 44 2.67 -9.58 2.76
C HIS A 44 2.01 -8.38 2.05
N GLU A 45 1.34 -7.51 2.81
CA GLU A 45 0.65 -6.31 2.31
C GLU A 45 0.83 -5.13 3.27
N PHE A 46 0.41 -3.94 2.84
CA PHE A 46 0.35 -2.78 3.72
C PHE A 46 -0.85 -2.89 4.67
N PRO A 47 -0.68 -2.80 6.00
CA PRO A 47 -1.68 -3.28 6.96
C PRO A 47 -2.77 -2.27 7.31
N VAL A 48 -2.91 -1.21 6.52
CA VAL A 48 -4.00 -0.23 6.62
C VAL A 48 -4.56 0.05 5.22
N GLU A 49 -5.85 0.35 5.18
CA GLU A 49 -6.56 0.57 3.92
C GLU A 49 -6.09 1.87 3.24
N LEU A 50 -5.63 1.77 2.00
CA LEU A 50 -5.23 2.92 1.18
C LEU A 50 -6.44 3.45 0.42
N LYS A 51 -7.18 4.37 1.04
CA LYS A 51 -8.45 4.90 0.49
C LYS A 51 -8.30 6.04 -0.49
N VAL A 52 -7.20 6.80 -0.41
CA VAL A 52 -7.01 8.03 -1.19
C VAL A 52 -6.13 7.69 -2.39
N PRO A 53 -6.65 7.76 -3.63
CA PRO A 53 -5.84 7.57 -4.83
C PRO A 53 -4.72 8.61 -4.89
N ASN A 54 -3.56 8.20 -5.39
CA ASN A 54 -2.48 9.15 -5.65
C ASN A 54 -2.78 9.98 -6.91
N GLN A 55 -1.95 10.99 -7.17
CA GLN A 55 -2.14 11.89 -8.32
C GLN A 55 -2.16 11.16 -9.66
N ASP A 56 -1.37 10.10 -9.81
CA ASP A 56 -1.27 9.36 -11.07
C ASP A 56 -2.54 8.53 -11.29
N THR A 57 -3.06 7.89 -10.23
CA THR A 57 -4.35 7.19 -10.28
C THR A 57 -5.50 8.15 -10.59
N LEU A 58 -5.53 9.34 -9.98
CA LEU A 58 -6.56 10.35 -10.28
C LEU A 58 -6.53 10.78 -11.74
N LYS A 59 -5.34 11.08 -12.28
CA LYS A 59 -5.19 11.43 -13.71
C LYS A 59 -5.66 10.32 -14.63
N ALA A 60 -5.36 9.06 -14.30
CA ALA A 60 -5.81 7.91 -15.08
C ALA A 60 -7.34 7.75 -15.04
N MET A 61 -7.98 8.03 -13.90
CA MET A 61 -9.44 7.99 -13.76
C MET A 61 -10.14 9.14 -14.49
N GLU A 62 -9.49 10.30 -14.61
CA GLU A 62 -10.00 11.48 -15.34
C GLU A 62 -9.70 11.43 -16.84
N ALA A 63 -8.81 10.54 -17.28
CA ALA A 63 -8.47 10.38 -18.69
C ALA A 63 -9.68 9.89 -19.51
N PRO A 64 -9.81 10.30 -20.78
CA PRO A 64 -10.84 9.75 -21.66
C PRO A 64 -10.66 8.24 -21.82
N VAL A 65 -11.78 7.52 -21.90
CA VAL A 65 -11.78 6.09 -22.21
C VAL A 65 -11.17 5.89 -23.59
N THR A 66 -10.32 4.88 -23.74
CA THR A 66 -9.74 4.54 -25.04
C THR A 66 -10.83 3.96 -25.95
N GLU A 67 -10.69 4.13 -27.27
CA GLU A 67 -11.60 3.50 -28.23
C GLU A 67 -11.23 2.03 -28.48
N ASP A 68 -10.21 1.50 -27.80
CA ASP A 68 -9.71 0.15 -28.01
C ASP A 68 -10.72 -0.87 -27.47
N VAL A 69 -11.20 -1.72 -28.39
CA VAL A 69 -12.09 -2.83 -28.10
C VAL A 69 -11.41 -4.09 -28.56
N TYR A 70 -11.45 -5.13 -27.72
CA TYR A 70 -10.83 -6.41 -28.00
C TYR A 70 -11.90 -7.50 -28.06
N ASP A 71 -11.80 -8.38 -29.04
CA ASP A 71 -12.74 -9.48 -29.25
C ASP A 71 -12.57 -10.60 -28.21
N SER A 72 -11.40 -10.66 -27.54
CA SER A 72 -11.10 -11.62 -26.49
C SER A 72 -10.13 -11.08 -25.43
N THR A 73 -10.04 -11.78 -24.29
CA THR A 73 -9.03 -11.50 -23.27
C THR A 73 -7.61 -11.72 -23.78
N ASP A 74 -7.42 -12.67 -24.70
CA ASP A 74 -6.10 -12.97 -25.26
C ASP A 74 -5.60 -11.82 -26.15
N ASP A 75 -6.50 -11.21 -26.94
CA ASP A 75 -6.18 -10.04 -27.76
C ASP A 75 -5.76 -8.85 -26.90
N LEU A 76 -6.48 -8.61 -25.79
CA LEU A 76 -6.13 -7.57 -24.80
C LEU A 76 -4.74 -7.80 -24.20
N PHE A 77 -4.44 -9.02 -23.74
CA PHE A 77 -3.15 -9.32 -23.11
C PHE A 77 -1.99 -9.25 -24.09
N ASN A 78 -2.18 -9.68 -25.34
CA ASN A 78 -1.14 -9.62 -26.38
C ASN A 78 -0.74 -8.17 -26.71
N ASP A 79 -1.70 -7.24 -26.69
CA ASP A 79 -1.45 -5.82 -26.93
C ASP A 79 -0.76 -5.15 -25.73
N ILE A 80 -1.26 -5.36 -24.51
CA ILE A 80 -0.74 -4.70 -23.29
C ILE A 80 0.63 -5.25 -22.85
N LEU A 81 0.80 -6.57 -22.87
CA LEU A 81 2.01 -7.24 -22.36
C LEU A 81 3.05 -7.51 -23.46
N GLY A 82 2.67 -7.31 -24.74
CA GLY A 82 3.42 -7.75 -25.90
C GLY A 82 3.35 -9.27 -26.11
N SER A 83 3.53 -9.72 -27.35
CA SER A 83 3.54 -11.13 -27.74
C SER A 83 4.83 -11.88 -27.31
N SER A 84 5.19 -11.81 -26.03
CA SER A 84 6.27 -12.60 -25.43
C SER A 84 5.71 -13.58 -24.40
N SER A 85 4.76 -14.42 -24.80
CA SER A 85 4.73 -15.79 -24.31
C SER A 85 5.95 -16.49 -24.90
N ALA A 86 7.08 -16.41 -24.20
CA ALA A 86 8.24 -17.24 -24.49
C ALA A 86 7.76 -18.70 -24.50
N LYS A 87 7.95 -19.34 -25.66
CA LYS A 87 7.93 -20.79 -25.79
C LYS A 87 8.90 -21.39 -24.75
N ASP A 88 8.36 -22.18 -23.84
CA ASP A 88 9.04 -23.37 -23.29
C ASP A 88 8.22 -24.60 -23.68
#